data_AF-A0A0H3CW43-F1
#
_entry.id   AF-A0A0H3CW43-F1
#
_cell.length_a   1.000
_cell.length_b   1.000
_cell.length_c   1.000
_cell.angle_alpha   90.00
_cell.angle_beta   90.00
_cell.angle_gamma   90.00
#
_symmetry.space_group_name_H-M   'P 1'
#
loop_
_entity.id
_entity.type
_entity.pdbx_description
1 polymer ?
#
loop_
_entity_poly.entity_id
_entity_poly.type
_entity_poly.pdbx_seq_one_letter_code
_entity_poly.pdbx_strand_id
1 'polypeptide(L)'
;MVFRHTVVAAVAALGLVASFATPAEAASRPTGCTVPVIGPVCAPATAVLDGNQLLRTKFAALVGERTSRTALNNLLTAARSDLTAGPWSVTSKKQVPPSGDKHDYLSLAPYWWPTTQPTAENPWGCPFVQRDGQRNPIVDEITDHAYRGEAFAAIYRLALAWYYTGDARYARRAALDLRTWFLDAATKMNPNMNFAQGIPCKVDGRGIGIIEFSYTLSQVVDATAILATGAPGWTKADQAGMTGWYTQFLDWLRTSKNGTDEAKAQNNHGSFYDMLVAALALGTGQRDVAAAIARDAGPQRIAPQIQAKGLQTQETSRTRSWH
;
A
#
# COMPACT_ATOMS: atom_id res chain seq x y z
N MET A 1 46.97 58.47 49.74
CA MET A 1 46.23 57.66 50.72
C MET A 1 45.01 57.06 50.01
N VAL A 2 44.70 55.80 50.31
CA VAL A 2 43.51 55.02 49.91
C VAL A 2 43.57 54.26 48.57
N PHE A 3 43.75 52.95 48.74
CA PHE A 3 43.55 51.85 47.79
C PHE A 3 42.12 51.81 47.23
N ARG A 4 41.97 51.33 45.98
CA ARG A 4 40.76 50.64 45.53
C ARG A 4 41.08 49.42 44.68
N HIS A 5 40.22 48.44 44.85
CA HIS A 5 40.40 47.01 44.66
C HIS A 5 40.23 46.50 43.21
N THR A 6 40.94 45.40 42.94
CA THR A 6 40.63 44.22 42.08
C THR A 6 39.33 44.20 41.29
N VAL A 7 39.36 43.68 40.04
CA VAL A 7 38.95 42.30 39.68
C VAL A 7 39.46 41.99 38.25
N VAL A 8 40.24 40.92 38.10
CA VAL A 8 40.58 40.29 36.81
C VAL A 8 39.59 39.14 36.60
N ALA A 9 38.79 39.19 35.54
CA ALA A 9 37.91 38.10 35.14
C ALA A 9 38.66 37.12 34.22
N ALA A 10 38.81 35.88 34.67
CA ALA A 10 39.36 34.78 33.87
C ALA A 10 38.28 34.26 32.91
N VAL A 11 38.60 34.22 31.61
CA VAL A 11 37.79 33.58 30.57
C VAL A 11 38.20 32.11 30.50
N ALA A 12 37.31 31.21 30.90
CA ALA A 12 37.48 29.76 30.71
C ALA A 12 37.02 29.38 29.30
N ALA A 13 37.96 28.94 28.46
CA ALA A 13 37.68 28.33 27.17
C ALA A 13 37.31 26.85 27.38
N LEU A 14 36.03 26.51 27.17
CA LEU A 14 35.56 25.13 27.08
C LEU A 14 35.61 24.70 25.61
N GLY A 15 36.59 23.83 25.29
CA GLY A 15 36.65 23.14 24.00
C GLY A 15 35.54 22.11 23.90
N LEU A 16 34.60 22.31 22.99
CA LEU A 16 33.66 21.27 22.56
C LEU A 16 34.40 20.31 21.62
N VAL A 17 34.72 19.12 22.12
CA VAL A 17 35.09 17.98 21.28
C VAL A 17 33.79 17.43 20.68
N ALA A 18 33.60 17.64 19.38
CA ALA A 18 32.50 17.03 18.64
C ALA A 18 32.80 15.54 18.44
N SER A 19 32.17 14.68 19.24
CA SER A 19 32.13 13.24 18.98
C SER A 19 31.23 12.99 17.76
N PHE A 20 31.83 12.65 16.63
CA PHE A 20 31.12 12.08 15.50
C PHE A 20 30.64 10.68 15.89
N ALA A 21 29.37 10.56 16.25
CA ALA A 21 28.71 9.27 16.35
C ALA A 21 28.54 8.71 14.93
N THR A 22 29.26 7.64 14.62
CA THR A 22 28.99 6.80 13.45
C THR A 22 27.55 6.29 13.54
N PRO A 23 26.78 6.27 12.43
CA PRO A 23 25.43 5.72 12.47
C PRO A 23 25.53 4.25 12.90
N ALA A 24 24.81 3.91 13.96
CA ALA A 24 24.68 2.53 14.40
C ALA A 24 24.09 1.73 13.24
N GLU A 25 24.87 0.80 12.73
CA GLU A 25 24.46 -0.19 11.74
C GLU A 25 23.20 -0.87 12.28
N ALA A 26 22.06 -0.62 11.64
CA ALA A 26 20.78 -1.17 12.06
C ALA A 26 20.89 -2.70 12.02
N ALA A 27 20.96 -3.33 13.20
CA ALA A 27 21.07 -4.77 13.32
C ALA A 27 19.91 -5.43 12.57
N SER A 28 20.23 -6.08 11.45
CA SER A 28 19.29 -6.92 10.72
C SER A 28 18.80 -8.00 11.67
N ARG A 29 17.50 -8.06 11.97
CA ARG A 29 16.94 -9.30 12.51
C ARG A 29 17.29 -10.42 11.52
N PRO A 30 17.79 -11.58 11.97
CA PRO A 30 18.01 -12.68 11.08
C PRO A 30 16.66 -13.06 10.47
N THR A 31 16.57 -13.07 9.14
CA THR A 31 15.56 -13.85 8.44
C THR A 31 15.73 -15.28 8.96
N GLY A 32 14.81 -15.71 9.82
CA GLY A 32 14.89 -17.01 10.47
C GLY A 32 14.77 -18.11 9.42
N CYS A 33 15.90 -18.58 8.93
CA CYS A 33 15.97 -19.77 8.11
C CYS A 33 15.99 -20.96 9.05
N THR A 34 14.97 -21.81 9.00
CA THR A 34 15.10 -23.16 9.56
C THR A 34 15.93 -23.97 8.58
N VAL A 35 16.86 -24.80 9.08
CA VAL A 35 17.63 -25.74 8.25
C VAL A 35 17.03 -27.13 8.46
N PRO A 36 15.96 -27.51 7.74
CA PRO A 36 15.58 -28.91 7.67
C PRO A 36 16.63 -29.71 6.87
N VAL A 37 16.56 -31.03 6.97
CA VAL A 37 17.38 -32.01 6.23
C VAL A 37 17.30 -31.82 4.70
N ILE A 38 16.38 -30.97 4.23
CA ILE A 38 16.05 -30.72 2.81
C ILE A 38 16.48 -29.31 2.34
N GLY A 39 17.32 -28.59 3.10
CA GLY A 39 17.85 -27.26 2.75
C GLY A 39 17.14 -26.11 3.47
N PRO A 40 17.71 -24.88 3.49
CA PRO A 40 17.18 -23.77 4.28
C PRO A 40 15.79 -23.33 3.82
N VAL A 41 14.82 -23.26 4.75
CA VAL A 41 13.51 -22.67 4.52
C VAL A 41 13.42 -21.38 5.33
N CYS A 42 13.48 -20.24 4.65
CA CYS A 42 13.45 -18.94 5.27
C CYS A 42 12.02 -18.37 5.27
N ALA A 43 11.61 -17.80 6.39
CA ALA A 43 10.39 -17.01 6.46
C ALA A 43 10.45 -15.84 5.44
N PRO A 44 9.42 -15.64 4.61
CA PRO A 44 9.34 -14.48 3.72
C PRO A 44 9.45 -13.17 4.52
N ALA A 45 10.19 -12.20 3.99
CA ALA A 45 10.33 -10.88 4.59
C ALA A 45 9.16 -9.96 4.18
N THR A 46 7.94 -10.38 4.54
CA THR A 46 6.69 -9.65 4.27
C THR A 46 6.57 -8.40 5.13
N ALA A 47 5.79 -7.42 4.65
CA ALA A 47 5.51 -6.16 5.32
C ALA A 47 4.29 -6.24 6.26
N VAL A 48 3.21 -6.93 5.85
CA VAL A 48 1.96 -7.03 6.63
C VAL A 48 1.80 -8.41 7.27
N LEU A 49 1.93 -9.47 6.49
CA LEU A 49 1.91 -10.84 6.98
C LEU A 49 3.13 -11.12 7.86
N ASP A 50 2.97 -11.95 8.89
CA ASP A 50 4.09 -12.49 9.64
C ASP A 50 4.69 -13.69 8.88
N GLY A 51 5.90 -13.52 8.34
CA GLY A 51 6.60 -14.57 7.61
C GLY A 51 6.82 -15.86 8.41
N ASN A 52 7.01 -15.78 9.74
CA ASN A 52 7.13 -16.96 10.60
C ASN A 52 5.78 -17.66 10.75
N GLN A 53 4.68 -16.90 10.82
CA GLN A 53 3.34 -17.46 10.83
C GLN A 53 3.06 -18.18 9.50
N LEU A 54 3.43 -17.59 8.35
CA LEU A 54 3.32 -18.24 7.03
C LEU A 54 4.09 -19.56 6.99
N LEU A 55 5.32 -19.59 7.50
CA LEU A 55 6.14 -20.80 7.57
C LEU A 55 5.49 -21.89 8.45
N ARG A 56 4.99 -21.52 9.65
CA ARG A 56 4.27 -22.46 10.53
C ARG A 56 3.01 -23.02 9.86
N THR A 57 2.21 -22.16 9.23
CA THR A 57 0.99 -22.57 8.51
C THR A 57 1.31 -23.49 7.33
N LYS A 58 2.43 -23.27 6.64
CA LYS A 58 2.90 -24.16 5.58
C LYS A 58 3.19 -25.57 6.10
N PHE A 59 3.92 -25.68 7.21
CA PHE A 59 4.16 -26.99 7.83
C PHE A 59 2.87 -27.64 8.35
N ALA A 60 1.97 -26.88 8.98
CA ALA A 60 0.69 -27.38 9.45
C ALA A 60 -0.16 -27.94 8.30
N ALA A 61 -0.20 -27.26 7.15
CA ALA A 61 -0.88 -27.75 5.96
C ALA A 61 -0.24 -29.05 5.41
N LEU A 62 1.10 -29.14 5.39
CA LEU A 62 1.84 -30.31 4.91
C LEU A 62 1.61 -31.56 5.77
N VAL A 63 1.57 -31.41 7.11
CA VAL A 63 1.26 -32.53 8.03
C VAL A 63 -0.24 -32.82 8.14
N GLY A 64 -1.05 -32.06 7.42
CA GLY A 64 -2.47 -32.32 7.24
C GLY A 64 -3.40 -31.79 8.34
N GLU A 65 -2.99 -30.77 9.08
CA GLU A 65 -3.82 -30.10 10.09
C GLU A 65 -5.12 -29.56 9.45
N ARG A 66 -6.28 -29.89 10.04
CA ARG A 66 -7.60 -29.73 9.42
C ARG A 66 -7.90 -28.28 9.02
N THR A 67 -7.60 -27.33 9.89
CA THR A 67 -7.88 -25.90 9.71
C THR A 67 -7.04 -25.37 8.56
N SER A 68 -5.74 -25.64 8.57
CA SER A 68 -4.77 -25.23 7.55
C SER A 68 -5.08 -25.87 6.20
N ARG A 69 -5.49 -27.15 6.15
CA ARG A 69 -5.94 -27.80 4.91
C ARG A 69 -7.20 -27.16 4.35
N THR A 70 -8.17 -26.83 5.20
CA THR A 70 -9.41 -26.17 4.77
C THR A 70 -9.11 -24.80 4.19
N ALA A 71 -8.30 -24.00 4.89
CA ALA A 71 -7.87 -22.69 4.41
C ALA A 71 -7.10 -22.78 3.09
N LEU A 72 -6.19 -23.75 2.95
CA LEU A 72 -5.46 -23.99 1.71
C LEU A 72 -6.41 -24.36 0.55
N ASN A 73 -7.40 -25.23 0.78
CA ASN A 73 -8.37 -25.60 -0.26
C ASN A 73 -9.22 -24.40 -0.73
N ASN A 74 -9.60 -23.50 0.18
CA ASN A 74 -10.31 -22.28 -0.17
C ASN A 74 -9.44 -21.34 -1.01
N LEU A 75 -8.17 -21.15 -0.60
CA LEU A 75 -7.19 -20.40 -1.37
C LEU A 75 -7.01 -20.98 -2.78
N LEU A 76 -6.84 -22.30 -2.89
CA LEU A 76 -6.63 -22.97 -4.18
C LEU A 76 -7.87 -22.96 -5.07
N THR A 77 -9.07 -22.86 -4.51
CA THR A 77 -10.29 -22.66 -5.31
C THR A 77 -10.26 -21.31 -6.01
N ALA A 78 -9.97 -20.23 -5.26
CA ALA A 78 -9.86 -18.90 -5.85
C ALA A 78 -8.65 -18.78 -6.80
N ALA A 79 -7.48 -19.28 -6.42
CA ALA A 79 -6.27 -19.21 -7.24
C ALA A 79 -6.39 -19.97 -8.57
N ARG A 80 -7.17 -21.05 -8.62
CA ARG A 80 -7.46 -21.75 -9.88
C ARG A 80 -8.26 -20.90 -10.86
N SER A 81 -9.21 -20.10 -10.38
CA SER A 81 -9.91 -19.11 -11.21
C SER A 81 -8.98 -17.99 -11.67
N ASP A 82 -8.08 -17.54 -10.79
CA ASP A 82 -7.12 -16.47 -11.09
C ASP A 82 -6.10 -16.87 -12.17
N LEU A 83 -5.80 -18.16 -12.36
CA LEU A 83 -4.88 -18.64 -13.41
C LEU A 83 -5.30 -18.19 -14.83
N THR A 84 -6.61 -18.06 -15.06
CA THR A 84 -7.18 -17.75 -16.39
C THR A 84 -7.86 -16.39 -16.47
N ALA A 85 -8.00 -15.66 -15.36
CA ALA A 85 -8.57 -14.32 -15.34
C ALA A 85 -7.55 -13.27 -15.83
N GLY A 86 -7.96 -12.09 -16.30
CA GLY A 86 -7.04 -11.02 -16.75
C GLY A 86 -6.13 -11.39 -17.94
N PRO A 87 -4.93 -10.79 -18.08
CA PRO A 87 -4.33 -9.82 -17.16
C PRO A 87 -4.99 -8.45 -17.28
N TRP A 88 -5.03 -7.73 -16.18
CA TRP A 88 -5.66 -6.41 -16.09
C TRP A 88 -4.63 -5.29 -16.19
N SER A 89 -5.05 -4.14 -16.72
CA SER A 89 -4.20 -2.96 -16.84
C SER A 89 -5.03 -1.69 -16.73
N VAL A 90 -4.40 -0.62 -16.23
CA VAL A 90 -4.96 0.73 -16.27
C VAL A 90 -5.14 1.25 -17.70
N THR A 91 -4.41 0.74 -18.70
CA THR A 91 -4.55 1.22 -20.08
C THR A 91 -5.82 0.70 -20.78
N SER A 92 -6.51 -0.27 -20.16
CA SER A 92 -7.73 -0.88 -20.70
C SER A 92 -8.99 0.00 -20.60
N LYS A 93 -8.99 1.01 -19.71
CA LYS A 93 -10.15 1.92 -19.59
C LYS A 93 -10.42 2.64 -20.92
N LYS A 94 -11.68 2.96 -21.19
CA LYS A 94 -12.07 3.71 -22.40
C LYS A 94 -11.68 5.18 -22.32
N GLN A 95 -11.80 5.77 -21.13
CA GLN A 95 -11.55 7.18 -20.85
C GLN A 95 -10.06 7.51 -20.89
N VAL A 96 -9.71 8.70 -21.36
CA VAL A 96 -8.34 9.23 -21.26
C VAL A 96 -8.30 10.09 -20.00
N PRO A 97 -7.36 9.86 -19.06
CA PRO A 97 -7.18 10.73 -17.90
C PRO A 97 -6.90 12.19 -18.32
N PRO A 98 -7.16 13.18 -17.44
CA PRO A 98 -6.93 14.60 -17.76
C PRO A 98 -5.50 14.95 -18.18
N SER A 99 -4.50 14.15 -17.80
CA SER A 99 -3.11 14.30 -18.28
C SER A 99 -2.92 14.01 -19.77
N GLY A 100 -3.87 13.33 -20.42
CA GLY A 100 -3.70 12.76 -21.75
C GLY A 100 -3.01 11.38 -21.77
N ASP A 101 -2.54 10.88 -20.62
CA ASP A 101 -1.80 9.62 -20.50
C ASP A 101 -2.68 8.47 -19.98
N LYS A 102 -2.84 7.41 -20.77
CA LYS A 102 -3.59 6.19 -20.39
C LYS A 102 -2.97 5.41 -19.24
N HIS A 103 -1.68 5.60 -18.97
CA HIS A 103 -0.95 4.96 -17.88
C HIS A 103 -1.30 5.56 -16.50
N ASP A 104 -1.96 6.71 -16.44
CA ASP A 104 -2.44 7.25 -15.17
C ASP A 104 -3.71 6.54 -14.69
N TYR A 105 -3.73 6.18 -13.41
CA TYR A 105 -4.90 5.59 -12.76
C TYR A 105 -6.02 6.62 -12.64
N LEU A 106 -7.23 6.24 -13.06
CA LEU A 106 -8.40 7.10 -13.07
C LEU A 106 -9.55 6.45 -12.30
N SER A 107 -10.18 7.18 -11.39
CA SER A 107 -11.44 6.76 -10.78
C SER A 107 -12.30 7.96 -10.39
N LEU A 108 -13.59 7.72 -10.17
CA LEU A 108 -14.53 8.75 -9.73
C LEU A 108 -14.97 8.52 -8.29
N ALA A 109 -15.31 9.61 -7.60
CA ALA A 109 -15.77 9.57 -6.23
C ALA A 109 -17.12 8.82 -6.12
N PRO A 110 -17.21 7.70 -5.36
CA PRO A 110 -18.35 6.79 -5.43
C PRO A 110 -19.66 7.38 -4.91
N TYR A 111 -19.61 8.42 -4.06
CA TYR A 111 -20.79 9.00 -3.42
C TYR A 111 -21.18 10.37 -3.99
N TRP A 112 -20.75 10.70 -5.20
CA TRP A 112 -21.11 11.96 -5.86
C TRP A 112 -22.07 11.70 -7.02
N TRP A 113 -23.18 12.44 -7.04
CA TRP A 113 -24.27 12.29 -8.00
C TRP A 113 -24.54 13.59 -8.75
N PRO A 114 -24.88 13.52 -10.05
CA PRO A 114 -25.32 14.70 -10.80
C PRO A 114 -26.60 15.27 -10.20
N THR A 115 -26.75 16.60 -10.26
CA THR A 115 -27.99 17.28 -9.84
C THR A 115 -29.00 17.41 -10.97
N THR A 116 -28.57 17.30 -12.23
CA THR A 116 -29.44 17.40 -13.41
C THR A 116 -29.24 16.20 -14.33
N GLN A 117 -30.19 15.99 -15.25
CA GLN A 117 -29.98 15.04 -16.33
C GLN A 117 -28.91 15.56 -17.30
N PRO A 118 -28.07 14.68 -17.90
CA PRO A 118 -27.13 15.07 -18.94
C PRO A 118 -27.81 15.76 -20.13
N THR A 119 -27.21 16.83 -20.63
CA THR A 119 -27.57 17.49 -21.89
C THR A 119 -26.33 17.65 -22.78
N ALA A 120 -26.49 18.14 -24.01
CA ALA A 120 -25.34 18.41 -24.89
C ALA A 120 -24.38 19.45 -24.28
N GLU A 121 -24.91 20.45 -23.59
CA GLU A 121 -24.17 21.53 -22.93
C GLU A 121 -23.65 21.13 -21.54
N ASN A 122 -24.27 20.12 -20.93
CA ASN A 122 -23.91 19.60 -19.61
C ASN A 122 -23.89 18.06 -19.64
N PRO A 123 -22.89 17.45 -20.32
CA PRO A 123 -22.86 16.01 -20.59
C PRO A 123 -22.73 15.15 -19.32
N TRP A 124 -22.35 15.75 -18.19
CA TRP A 124 -22.23 15.06 -16.91
C TRP A 124 -23.42 15.30 -15.97
N GLY A 125 -24.33 16.22 -16.28
CA GLY A 125 -25.43 16.57 -15.36
C GLY A 125 -24.99 17.37 -14.12
N CYS A 126 -23.91 18.14 -14.28
CA CYS A 126 -23.29 18.95 -13.23
C CYS A 126 -24.22 20.06 -12.68
N PRO A 127 -23.97 20.58 -11.46
CA PRO A 127 -22.93 20.16 -10.52
C PRO A 127 -23.20 18.78 -9.91
N PHE A 128 -22.15 18.17 -9.35
CA PHE A 128 -22.30 16.96 -8.55
C PHE A 128 -22.49 17.31 -7.07
N VAL A 129 -23.32 16.54 -6.37
CA VAL A 129 -23.54 16.63 -4.92
C VAL A 129 -23.22 15.31 -4.22
N GLN A 130 -22.71 15.39 -3.00
CA GLN A 130 -22.40 14.21 -2.21
C GLN A 130 -23.68 13.58 -1.62
N ARG A 131 -23.81 12.26 -1.73
CA ARG A 131 -24.85 11.44 -1.09
C ARG A 131 -24.19 10.28 -0.35
N ASP A 132 -23.85 10.49 0.92
CA ASP A 132 -23.03 9.53 1.68
C ASP A 132 -23.67 8.13 1.75
N GLY A 133 -22.87 7.10 1.45
CA GLY A 133 -23.31 5.71 1.40
C GLY A 133 -24.14 5.33 0.17
N GLN A 134 -24.53 6.28 -0.68
CA GLN A 134 -25.27 6.02 -1.91
C GLN A 134 -24.30 5.99 -3.09
N ARG A 135 -23.92 4.78 -3.52
CA ARG A 135 -22.94 4.59 -4.59
C ARG A 135 -23.53 4.94 -5.96
N ASN A 136 -22.92 5.88 -6.66
CA ASN A 136 -23.23 6.21 -8.05
C ASN A 136 -22.62 5.14 -8.99
N PRO A 137 -23.41 4.43 -9.82
CA PRO A 137 -22.89 3.43 -10.73
C PRO A 137 -22.00 3.99 -11.85
N ILE A 138 -21.96 5.30 -12.09
CA ILE A 138 -21.07 5.92 -13.10
C ILE A 138 -19.59 5.57 -12.87
N VAL A 139 -19.20 5.28 -11.62
CA VAL A 139 -17.83 4.90 -11.29
C VAL A 139 -17.42 3.56 -11.91
N ASP A 140 -18.38 2.71 -12.30
CA ASP A 140 -18.14 1.43 -12.98
C ASP A 140 -17.82 1.59 -14.47
N GLU A 141 -18.04 2.77 -15.05
CA GLU A 141 -17.68 3.04 -16.44
C GLU A 141 -16.17 3.14 -16.64
N ILE A 142 -15.41 3.36 -15.57
CA ILE A 142 -13.95 3.39 -15.56
C ILE A 142 -13.44 2.09 -14.93
N THR A 143 -12.77 1.28 -15.74
CA THR A 143 -12.39 -0.08 -15.34
C THR A 143 -11.32 -0.14 -14.25
N ASP A 144 -10.48 0.89 -14.12
CA ASP A 144 -9.28 0.87 -13.27
C ASP A 144 -9.56 0.43 -11.83
N HIS A 145 -10.63 0.92 -11.19
CA HIS A 145 -10.94 0.56 -9.82
C HIS A 145 -11.29 -0.92 -9.64
N ALA A 146 -12.09 -1.49 -10.55
CA ALA A 146 -12.45 -2.90 -10.55
C ALA A 146 -11.23 -3.76 -10.92
N TYR A 147 -10.52 -3.37 -11.99
CA TYR A 147 -9.36 -4.09 -12.51
C TYR A 147 -8.20 -4.12 -11.52
N ARG A 148 -7.94 -3.02 -10.79
CA ARG A 148 -6.99 -3.00 -9.66
C ARG A 148 -7.40 -4.00 -8.59
N GLY A 149 -8.69 -4.00 -8.21
CA GLY A 149 -9.23 -4.92 -7.21
C GLY A 149 -9.02 -6.38 -7.60
N GLU A 150 -9.31 -6.73 -8.85
CA GLU A 150 -9.11 -8.07 -9.39
C GLU A 150 -7.63 -8.43 -9.50
N ALA A 151 -6.79 -7.55 -10.05
CA ALA A 151 -5.36 -7.76 -10.20
C ALA A 151 -4.66 -7.98 -8.86
N PHE A 152 -4.91 -7.12 -7.86
CA PHE A 152 -4.17 -7.18 -6.60
C PHE A 152 -4.60 -8.41 -5.79
N ALA A 153 -5.90 -8.74 -5.82
CA ALA A 153 -6.40 -9.97 -5.20
C ALA A 153 -5.81 -11.23 -5.88
N ALA A 154 -5.77 -11.27 -7.21
CA ALA A 154 -5.19 -12.38 -7.96
C ALA A 154 -3.69 -12.54 -7.64
N ILE A 155 -2.90 -11.46 -7.73
CA ILE A 155 -1.46 -11.47 -7.40
C ILE A 155 -1.22 -12.04 -6.00
N TYR A 156 -1.98 -11.55 -5.01
CA TYR A 156 -1.85 -12.01 -3.62
C TYR A 156 -2.20 -13.50 -3.46
N ARG A 157 -3.33 -13.94 -4.02
CA ARG A 157 -3.77 -15.34 -3.92
C ARG A 157 -2.84 -16.29 -4.68
N LEU A 158 -2.38 -15.91 -5.86
CA LEU A 158 -1.46 -16.70 -6.68
C LEU A 158 -0.08 -16.83 -6.01
N ALA A 159 0.46 -15.75 -5.43
CA ALA A 159 1.72 -15.81 -4.69
C ALA A 159 1.64 -16.74 -3.48
N LEU A 160 0.55 -16.65 -2.69
CA LEU A 160 0.31 -17.55 -1.56
C LEU A 160 0.08 -19.00 -2.02
N ALA A 161 -0.70 -19.21 -3.08
CA ALA A 161 -0.97 -20.55 -3.62
C ALA A 161 0.33 -21.22 -4.06
N TRP A 162 1.21 -20.51 -4.76
CA TRP A 162 2.56 -20.98 -5.05
C TRP A 162 3.35 -21.27 -3.77
N TYR A 163 3.39 -20.33 -2.81
CA TYR A 163 4.17 -20.51 -1.59
C TYR A 163 3.79 -21.77 -0.82
N TYR A 164 2.50 -22.08 -0.70
CA TYR A 164 2.02 -23.24 0.04
C TYR A 164 2.08 -24.55 -0.72
N THR A 165 2.00 -24.54 -2.06
CA THR A 165 1.94 -25.78 -2.86
C THR A 165 3.21 -26.10 -3.63
N GLY A 166 4.04 -25.10 -3.92
CA GLY A 166 5.16 -25.19 -4.84
C GLY A 166 4.77 -25.23 -6.33
N ASP A 167 3.48 -25.16 -6.68
CA ASP A 167 3.03 -25.22 -8.08
C ASP A 167 3.45 -23.97 -8.87
N ALA A 168 4.38 -24.17 -9.80
CA ALA A 168 4.98 -23.11 -10.60
C ALA A 168 3.97 -22.34 -11.47
N ARG A 169 2.78 -22.90 -11.76
CA ARG A 169 1.76 -22.22 -12.56
C ARG A 169 1.27 -20.95 -11.87
N TYR A 170 1.06 -21.01 -10.56
CA TYR A 170 0.60 -19.84 -9.79
C TYR A 170 1.67 -18.74 -9.74
N ALA A 171 2.94 -19.10 -9.51
CA ALA A 171 4.04 -18.14 -9.52
C ALA A 171 4.20 -17.43 -10.87
N ARG A 172 4.20 -18.19 -11.97
CA ARG A 172 4.33 -17.63 -13.33
C ARG A 172 3.18 -16.70 -13.66
N ARG A 173 1.95 -17.05 -13.22
CA ARG A 173 0.78 -16.18 -13.41
C ARG A 173 0.89 -14.90 -12.59
N ALA A 174 1.24 -14.99 -11.30
CA ALA A 174 1.44 -13.80 -10.46
C ALA A 174 2.49 -12.86 -11.06
N ALA A 175 3.59 -13.42 -11.60
CA ALA A 175 4.63 -12.65 -12.28
C ALA A 175 4.10 -11.95 -13.55
N LEU A 176 3.24 -12.59 -14.34
CA LEU A 176 2.59 -11.98 -15.51
C LEU A 176 1.69 -10.79 -15.10
N ASP A 177 0.84 -10.98 -14.09
CA ASP A 177 -0.09 -9.94 -13.65
C ASP A 177 0.67 -8.75 -13.02
N LEU A 178 1.74 -9.01 -12.25
CA LEU A 178 2.65 -7.99 -11.73
C LEU A 178 3.33 -7.19 -12.86
N ARG A 179 3.89 -7.87 -13.87
CA ARG A 179 4.51 -7.19 -15.01
C ARG A 179 3.52 -6.34 -15.75
N THR A 180 2.34 -6.90 -16.07
CA THR A 180 1.30 -6.20 -16.83
C THR A 180 0.87 -4.91 -16.12
N TRP A 181 0.61 -4.98 -14.81
CA TRP A 181 0.13 -3.82 -14.07
C TRP A 181 1.23 -2.79 -13.76
N PHE A 182 2.46 -3.21 -13.47
CA PHE A 182 3.46 -2.31 -12.88
C PHE A 182 4.69 -2.03 -13.75
N LEU A 183 5.08 -2.95 -14.64
CA LEU A 183 6.42 -2.94 -15.25
C LEU A 183 6.41 -2.82 -16.78
N ASP A 184 5.49 -3.52 -17.44
CA ASP A 184 5.44 -3.59 -18.89
C ASP A 184 5.09 -2.23 -19.49
N ALA A 185 5.97 -1.70 -20.34
CA ALA A 185 5.87 -0.33 -20.84
C ALA A 185 4.57 -0.02 -21.58
N ALA A 186 3.91 -1.02 -22.17
CA ALA A 186 2.65 -0.86 -22.89
C ALA A 186 1.41 -0.79 -21.97
N THR A 187 1.52 -1.26 -20.73
CA THR A 187 0.35 -1.50 -19.85
C THR A 187 0.53 -0.98 -18.43
N LYS A 188 1.76 -0.61 -18.02
CA LYS A 188 2.05 -0.25 -16.64
C LYS A 188 1.23 0.93 -16.14
N MET A 189 0.95 0.95 -14.86
CA MET A 189 0.44 2.13 -14.17
C MET A 189 1.60 3.06 -13.80
N ASN A 190 1.44 4.37 -14.04
CA ASN A 190 2.36 5.37 -13.51
C ASN A 190 2.30 5.38 -11.96
N PRO A 191 3.42 5.52 -11.25
CA PRO A 191 3.47 5.42 -9.79
C PRO A 191 2.93 6.69 -9.09
N ASN A 192 1.67 7.03 -9.36
CA ASN A 192 0.94 8.14 -8.75
C ASN A 192 -0.58 7.86 -8.76
N MET A 193 -1.34 8.63 -7.99
CA MET A 193 -2.81 8.62 -8.01
C MET A 193 -3.36 10.04 -8.17
N ASN A 194 -2.84 10.77 -9.17
CA ASN A 194 -3.24 12.16 -9.42
C ASN A 194 -4.72 12.30 -9.76
N PHE A 195 -5.32 11.29 -10.41
CA PHE A 195 -6.70 11.31 -10.93
C PHE A 195 -7.61 10.29 -10.25
N ALA A 196 -7.27 9.87 -9.03
CA ALA A 196 -8.12 8.99 -8.24
C ALA A 196 -9.25 9.78 -7.57
N GLN A 197 -10.46 9.20 -7.62
CA GLN A 197 -11.71 9.76 -7.11
C GLN A 197 -11.96 11.23 -7.48
N GLY A 198 -11.76 11.55 -8.75
CA GLY A 198 -12.23 12.81 -9.33
C GLY A 198 -13.74 13.00 -9.18
N ILE A 199 -14.18 14.24 -9.26
CA ILE A 199 -15.60 14.61 -9.26
C ILE A 199 -15.81 15.44 -10.54
N PRO A 200 -16.67 14.99 -11.47
CA PRO A 200 -16.90 15.71 -12.72
C PRO A 200 -17.25 17.19 -12.48
N CYS A 201 -16.70 18.07 -13.32
CA CYS A 201 -16.85 19.53 -13.25
C CYS A 201 -16.35 20.19 -11.94
N LYS A 202 -15.64 19.47 -11.06
CA LYS A 202 -15.22 20.00 -9.76
C LYS A 202 -13.74 19.82 -9.49
N VAL A 203 -13.21 18.61 -9.68
CA VAL A 203 -11.79 18.30 -9.42
C VAL A 203 -11.39 17.00 -10.09
N ASP A 204 -10.20 16.96 -10.67
CA ASP A 204 -9.73 15.81 -11.48
C ASP A 204 -9.27 14.61 -10.63
N GLY A 205 -8.86 14.83 -9.39
CA GLY A 205 -8.51 13.78 -8.43
C GLY A 205 -8.26 14.35 -7.03
N ARG A 206 -8.23 13.49 -6.02
CA ARG A 206 -8.21 13.90 -4.60
C ARG A 206 -7.40 12.94 -3.74
N GLY A 207 -6.86 13.44 -2.62
CA GLY A 207 -6.18 12.61 -1.60
C GLY A 207 -6.99 11.40 -1.15
N ILE A 208 -8.31 11.59 -0.94
CA ILE A 208 -9.27 10.54 -0.56
C ILE A 208 -9.23 9.31 -1.49
N GLY A 209 -8.82 9.47 -2.75
CA GLY A 209 -8.67 8.36 -3.68
C GLY A 209 -7.58 7.36 -3.32
N ILE A 210 -6.58 7.75 -2.51
CA ILE A 210 -5.47 6.87 -2.08
C ILE A 210 -5.97 5.64 -1.32
N ILE A 211 -7.13 5.75 -0.64
CA ILE A 211 -7.78 4.64 0.07
C ILE A 211 -7.99 3.39 -0.81
N GLU A 212 -8.14 3.56 -2.13
CA GLU A 212 -8.34 2.45 -3.07
C GLU A 212 -7.11 1.52 -3.14
N PHE A 213 -5.92 2.05 -2.83
CA PHE A 213 -4.67 1.30 -2.79
C PHE A 213 -4.27 0.88 -1.37
N SER A 214 -4.64 1.64 -0.33
CA SER A 214 -4.05 1.50 1.01
C SER A 214 -3.97 0.07 1.54
N TYR A 215 -5.08 -0.67 1.55
CA TYR A 215 -5.11 -2.07 1.99
C TYR A 215 -4.62 -3.06 0.93
N THR A 216 -4.98 -2.86 -0.33
CA THR A 216 -4.75 -3.89 -1.36
C THR A 216 -3.34 -3.85 -1.93
N LEU A 217 -2.69 -2.68 -1.97
CA LEU A 217 -1.30 -2.58 -2.42
C LEU A 217 -0.33 -3.18 -1.40
N SER A 218 -0.62 -3.10 -0.10
CA SER A 218 0.22 -3.75 0.91
C SER A 218 0.20 -5.28 0.78
N GLN A 219 -0.89 -5.87 0.29
CA GLN A 219 -0.94 -7.28 -0.11
C GLN A 219 -0.03 -7.58 -1.31
N VAL A 220 0.07 -6.66 -2.28
CA VAL A 220 1.00 -6.80 -3.42
C VAL A 220 2.45 -6.71 -2.94
N VAL A 221 2.77 -5.83 -1.99
CA VAL A 221 4.11 -5.77 -1.37
C VAL A 221 4.47 -7.11 -0.75
N ASP A 222 3.58 -7.73 0.02
CA ASP A 222 3.78 -9.07 0.58
C ASP A 222 3.92 -10.14 -0.50
N ALA A 223 3.10 -10.08 -1.55
CA ALA A 223 3.17 -11.03 -2.67
C ALA A 223 4.54 -11.00 -3.36
N THR A 224 5.10 -9.80 -3.60
CA THR A 224 6.46 -9.70 -4.18
C THR A 224 7.53 -10.24 -3.24
N ALA A 225 7.43 -9.97 -1.93
CA ALA A 225 8.35 -10.52 -0.93
C ALA A 225 8.28 -12.06 -0.85
N ILE A 226 7.07 -12.63 -0.98
CA ILE A 226 6.86 -14.07 -1.06
C ILE A 226 7.52 -14.62 -2.33
N LEU A 227 7.22 -14.06 -3.50
CA LEU A 227 7.79 -14.53 -4.78
C LEU A 227 9.32 -14.43 -4.81
N ALA A 228 9.89 -13.41 -4.17
CA ALA A 228 11.33 -13.22 -4.03
C ALA A 228 12.05 -14.35 -3.28
N THR A 229 11.33 -15.23 -2.57
CA THR A 229 11.91 -16.41 -1.92
C THR A 229 12.32 -17.53 -2.90
N GLY A 230 12.15 -17.33 -4.20
CA GLY A 230 12.64 -18.25 -5.24
C GLY A 230 11.56 -18.76 -6.19
N ALA A 231 10.51 -17.97 -6.45
CA ALA A 231 9.40 -18.36 -7.31
C ALA A 231 9.82 -18.57 -8.76
N PRO A 232 9.45 -19.71 -9.40
CA PRO A 232 9.72 -19.93 -10.81
C PRO A 232 9.07 -18.84 -11.67
N GLY A 233 9.88 -18.15 -12.48
CA GLY A 233 9.41 -17.08 -13.36
C GLY A 233 9.38 -15.69 -12.73
N TRP A 234 9.70 -15.54 -11.44
CA TRP A 234 9.97 -14.25 -10.81
C TRP A 234 11.48 -13.98 -10.81
N THR A 235 11.92 -12.97 -11.56
CA THR A 235 13.34 -12.68 -11.77
C THR A 235 13.84 -11.57 -10.84
N LYS A 236 15.17 -11.46 -10.71
CA LYS A 236 15.79 -10.32 -10.01
C LYS A 236 15.44 -8.97 -10.66
N ALA A 237 15.26 -8.95 -11.99
CA ALA A 237 14.88 -7.74 -12.72
C ALA A 237 13.44 -7.33 -12.39
N ASP A 238 12.51 -8.30 -12.27
CA ASP A 238 11.13 -8.01 -11.85
C ASP A 238 11.10 -7.46 -10.43
N GLN A 239 11.86 -8.09 -9.52
CA GLN A 239 11.96 -7.62 -8.14
C GLN A 239 12.51 -6.19 -8.06
N ALA A 240 13.58 -5.89 -8.81
CA ALA A 240 14.16 -4.55 -8.86
C ALA A 240 13.17 -3.53 -9.48
N GLY A 241 12.45 -3.91 -10.53
CA GLY A 241 11.41 -3.09 -11.15
C GLY A 241 10.28 -2.74 -10.17
N MET A 242 9.79 -3.73 -9.42
CA MET A 242 8.76 -3.51 -8.39
C MET A 242 9.27 -2.60 -7.27
N THR A 243 10.47 -2.84 -6.74
CA THR A 243 11.07 -1.96 -5.73
C THR A 243 11.24 -0.53 -6.26
N GLY A 244 11.60 -0.37 -7.54
CA GLY A 244 11.66 0.95 -8.20
C GLY A 244 10.29 1.62 -8.32
N TRP A 245 9.23 0.87 -8.64
CA TRP A 245 7.87 1.40 -8.69
C TRP A 245 7.39 1.81 -7.29
N TYR A 246 7.61 0.97 -6.27
CA TYR A 246 7.27 1.28 -4.88
C TYR A 246 7.98 2.53 -4.36
N THR A 247 9.26 2.69 -4.71
CA THR A 247 10.05 3.87 -4.32
C THR A 247 9.44 5.14 -4.90
N GLN A 248 9.17 5.16 -6.21
CA GLN A 248 8.54 6.30 -6.87
C GLN A 248 7.15 6.63 -6.31
N PHE A 249 6.34 5.59 -6.03
CA PHE A 249 4.99 5.80 -5.49
C PHE A 249 5.03 6.30 -4.04
N LEU A 250 5.96 5.80 -3.23
CA LEU A 250 6.20 6.28 -1.86
C LEU A 250 6.68 7.74 -1.84
N ASP A 251 7.57 8.12 -2.76
CA ASP A 251 7.99 9.51 -2.91
C ASP A 251 6.81 10.41 -3.32
N TRP A 252 5.99 9.98 -4.28
CA TRP A 252 4.78 10.70 -4.66
C TRP A 252 3.79 10.83 -3.49
N LEU A 253 3.55 9.77 -2.71
CA LEU A 253 2.68 9.83 -1.52
C LEU A 253 3.17 10.89 -0.53
N ARG A 254 4.48 10.96 -0.29
CA ARG A 254 5.03 11.83 0.76
C ARG A 254 5.22 13.28 0.32
N THR A 255 5.21 13.56 -0.98
CA THR A 255 5.56 14.90 -1.52
C THR A 255 4.44 15.54 -2.35
N SER A 256 3.49 14.76 -2.86
CA SER A 256 2.39 15.30 -3.66
C SER A 256 1.34 16.01 -2.82
N LYS A 257 0.56 16.88 -3.47
CA LYS A 257 -0.61 17.51 -2.87
C LYS A 257 -1.63 16.46 -2.39
N ASN A 258 -1.97 15.49 -3.23
CA ASN A 258 -2.96 14.45 -2.88
C ASN A 258 -2.51 13.61 -1.69
N GLY A 259 -1.25 13.19 -1.66
CA GLY A 259 -0.69 12.46 -0.53
C GLY A 259 -0.64 13.29 0.76
N THR A 260 -0.28 14.57 0.66
CA THR A 260 -0.34 15.51 1.80
C THR A 260 -1.76 15.69 2.34
N ASP A 261 -2.75 15.79 1.46
CA ASP A 261 -4.16 15.94 1.85
C ASP A 261 -4.66 14.69 2.59
N GLU A 262 -4.34 13.49 2.08
CA GLU A 262 -4.74 12.22 2.69
C GLU A 262 -4.04 11.99 4.05
N ALA A 263 -2.74 12.30 4.13
CA ALA A 263 -1.97 12.20 5.38
C ALA A 263 -2.60 13.02 6.53
N LYS A 264 -3.22 14.16 6.21
CA LYS A 264 -3.88 15.06 7.16
C LYS A 264 -5.29 14.63 7.57
N ALA A 265 -5.87 13.60 6.93
CA ALA A 265 -7.21 13.15 7.26
C ALA A 265 -7.30 12.65 8.72
N GLN A 266 -8.38 13.03 9.39
CA GLN A 266 -8.60 12.72 10.82
C GLN A 266 -9.57 11.55 11.07
N ASN A 267 -9.87 10.78 10.02
CA ASN A 267 -10.69 9.58 10.07
C ASN A 267 -9.88 8.40 9.52
N ASN A 268 -10.56 7.31 9.14
CA ASN A 268 -9.96 6.10 8.59
C ASN A 268 -8.94 6.37 7.47
N HIS A 269 -9.13 7.39 6.63
CA HIS A 269 -8.21 7.73 5.54
C HIS A 269 -6.77 7.98 6.02
N GLY A 270 -6.61 8.72 7.13
CA GLY A 270 -5.27 9.00 7.68
C GLY A 270 -4.61 7.76 8.24
N SER A 271 -5.38 6.89 8.89
CA SER A 271 -4.87 5.62 9.45
C SER A 271 -4.49 4.63 8.35
N PHE A 272 -5.28 4.55 7.28
CA PHE A 272 -4.96 3.74 6.10
C PHE A 272 -3.79 4.30 5.28
N TYR A 273 -3.62 5.63 5.23
CA TYR A 273 -2.46 6.26 4.64
C TYR A 273 -1.17 5.84 5.37
N ASP A 274 -1.15 5.93 6.70
CA ASP A 274 0.02 5.52 7.50
C ASP A 274 0.37 4.05 7.28
N MET A 275 -0.64 3.16 7.23
CA MET A 275 -0.45 1.75 6.93
C MET A 275 0.17 1.53 5.54
N LEU A 276 -0.31 2.23 4.52
CA LEU A 276 0.22 2.15 3.15
C LEU A 276 1.69 2.59 3.09
N VAL A 277 1.99 3.76 3.67
CA VAL A 277 3.35 4.32 3.69
C VAL A 277 4.30 3.40 4.46
N ALA A 278 3.88 2.86 5.60
CA ALA A 278 4.70 1.91 6.37
C ALA A 278 4.98 0.62 5.59
N ALA A 279 3.98 0.05 4.90
CA ALA A 279 4.15 -1.15 4.09
C ALA A 279 5.13 -0.92 2.92
N LEU A 280 4.99 0.20 2.20
CA LEU A 280 5.90 0.58 1.13
C LEU A 280 7.31 0.89 1.65
N ALA A 281 7.43 1.53 2.81
CA ALA A 281 8.72 1.78 3.45
C ALA A 281 9.43 0.46 3.80
N LEU A 282 8.72 -0.53 4.34
CA LEU A 282 9.27 -1.87 4.56
C LEU A 282 9.68 -2.55 3.24
N GLY A 283 8.82 -2.50 2.22
CA GLY A 283 9.07 -3.08 0.88
C GLY A 283 10.23 -2.42 0.11
N THR A 284 10.61 -1.20 0.47
CA THR A 284 11.74 -0.45 -0.10
C THR A 284 12.97 -0.41 0.83
N GLY A 285 12.92 -1.12 1.97
CA GLY A 285 14.05 -1.19 2.93
C GLY A 285 14.19 0.02 3.86
N GLN A 286 13.28 1.00 3.81
CA GLN A 286 13.24 2.20 4.64
C GLN A 286 12.62 1.91 6.02
N ARG A 287 13.22 0.99 6.79
CA ARG A 287 12.69 0.53 8.08
C ARG A 287 12.50 1.64 9.10
N ASP A 288 13.37 2.64 9.11
CA ASP A 288 13.26 3.76 10.06
C ASP A 288 12.01 4.60 9.82
N VAL A 289 11.60 4.76 8.55
CA VAL A 289 10.35 5.44 8.17
C VAL A 289 9.15 4.66 8.71
N ALA A 290 9.11 3.34 8.48
CA ALA A 290 8.04 2.49 9.00
C ALA A 290 7.99 2.50 10.54
N ALA A 291 9.15 2.47 11.20
CA ALA A 291 9.25 2.51 12.65
C ALA A 291 8.80 3.86 13.23
N ALA A 292 9.09 4.96 12.56
CA ALA A 292 8.60 6.29 12.96
C ALA A 292 7.07 6.35 12.90
N ILE A 293 6.47 5.92 11.79
CA ILE A 293 5.01 5.86 11.62
C ILE A 293 4.37 5.04 12.74
N ALA A 294 4.92 3.85 13.05
CA ALA A 294 4.39 3.00 14.11
C ALA A 294 4.48 3.63 15.51
N ARG A 295 5.58 4.35 15.81
CA ARG A 295 5.72 5.07 17.09
C ARG A 295 4.75 6.25 17.20
N ASP A 296 4.56 6.97 16.10
CA ASP A 296 3.76 8.20 16.07
C ASP A 296 2.25 7.90 15.96
N ALA A 297 1.86 6.68 15.60
CA ALA A 297 0.45 6.28 15.50
C ALA A 297 -0.34 6.50 16.80
N GLY A 298 0.30 6.34 17.97
CA GLY A 298 -0.33 6.59 19.27
C GLY A 298 -0.88 8.02 19.39
N PRO A 299 -0.01 9.05 19.40
CA PRO A 299 -0.45 10.44 19.48
C PRO A 299 -1.13 10.96 18.20
N GLN A 300 -0.76 10.50 17.01
CA GLN A 300 -1.25 11.08 15.74
C GLN A 300 -2.54 10.45 15.22
N ARG A 301 -2.82 9.19 15.55
CA ARG A 301 -4.00 8.45 15.06
C ARG A 301 -4.88 7.96 16.19
N ILE A 302 -4.34 7.15 17.09
CA ILE A 302 -5.14 6.49 18.14
C ILE A 302 -5.79 7.51 19.07
N ALA A 303 -5.01 8.41 19.66
CA ALA A 303 -5.52 9.41 20.61
C ALA A 303 -6.60 10.35 20.02
N PRO A 304 -6.46 10.91 18.80
CA PRO A 304 -7.48 11.77 18.22
C PRO A 304 -8.67 11.02 17.59
N GLN A 305 -8.50 9.76 17.16
CA GLN A 305 -9.57 9.02 16.46
C GLN A 305 -10.38 8.08 17.36
N ILE A 306 -9.81 7.62 18.48
CA ILE A 306 -10.44 6.66 19.39
C ILE A 306 -10.63 7.31 20.76
N GLN A 307 -11.88 7.54 21.14
CA GLN A 307 -12.21 8.06 22.46
C GLN A 307 -11.91 7.04 23.58
N ALA A 308 -11.87 7.49 24.83
CA ALA A 308 -11.61 6.65 25.99
C ALA A 308 -12.53 5.41 26.13
N LYS A 309 -13.76 5.48 25.59
CA LYS A 309 -14.71 4.35 25.55
C LYS A 309 -14.59 3.46 24.30
N GLY A 310 -13.57 3.68 23.46
CA GLY A 310 -13.37 2.98 22.19
C GLY A 310 -14.16 3.55 21.01
N LEU A 311 -14.92 4.64 21.20
CA LEU A 311 -15.76 5.23 20.15
C LEU A 311 -14.89 5.94 19.10
N GLN A 312 -15.15 5.63 17.82
CA GLN A 312 -14.55 6.31 16.67
C GLN A 312 -15.56 7.29 16.06
N THR A 313 -15.60 8.52 16.57
CA THR A 313 -16.68 9.49 16.27
C THR A 313 -16.84 9.75 14.77
N GLN A 314 -15.73 9.95 14.06
CA GLN A 314 -15.75 10.22 12.63
C GLN A 314 -16.36 9.06 11.84
N GLU A 315 -16.14 7.82 12.26
CA GLU A 315 -16.70 6.62 11.61
C GLU A 315 -18.16 6.39 12.00
N THR A 316 -18.49 6.58 13.28
CA THR A 316 -19.88 6.43 13.76
C THR A 316 -20.84 7.51 13.24
N SER A 317 -20.31 8.62 12.73
CA SER A 317 -21.11 9.68 12.10
C SER A 317 -21.55 9.34 10.65
N ARG A 318 -20.99 8.28 10.05
CA ARG A 318 -21.24 7.90 8.65
C ARG A 318 -22.54 7.12 8.52
N THR A 319 -23.16 7.18 7.34
CA THR A 319 -24.37 6.39 7.05
C THR A 319 -24.11 4.88 7.06
N ARG A 320 -22.85 4.45 6.98
CA ARG A 320 -22.40 3.04 7.01
C ARG A 320 -21.31 2.83 8.07
N SER A 321 -21.65 3.02 9.34
CA SER A 321 -20.68 3.02 10.46
C SER A 321 -20.11 1.65 10.87
N TRP A 322 -20.70 0.54 10.42
CA TRP A 322 -20.31 -0.84 10.78
C TRP A 322 -19.49 -1.57 9.70
N HIS A 323 -19.03 -0.83 8.69
CA HIS A 323 -18.40 -1.37 7.49
C HIS A 323 -16.91 -1.72 7.67
#